data_AF-A0A085ZBA1-F1
#
_entry.id   AF-A0A085ZBA1-F1
#
_cell.length_a   1.000
_cell.length_b   1.000
_cell.length_c   1.000
_cell.angle_alpha   90.00
_cell.angle_beta   90.00
_cell.angle_gamma   90.00
#
_symmetry.space_group_name_H-M   'P 1'
#
loop_
_entity.id
_entity.type
_entity.pdbx_description
1 polymer ?
#
loop_
_entity_poly.entity_id
_entity_poly.type
_entity_poly.pdbx_seq_one_letter_code
_entity_poly.pdbx_strand_id
1 'polypeptide(L)'
;MKKFLLLFGICSVSSAYAQGGMLIIQNFTTNYDFHGVLYANNNTGGGCYPLVVSKVPDAIIIPAGTAAKYENYKDQYATSGFPVSIWNVYLGAGSAASPRAWNHGSLAPGGVISNNTKWSMAKFQMYHAGTSVPETYFNGDVGETAPPCNTAPNVVTTSWGNASWFTITSGTNVYTYLNIQ
;
A
#
# COMPACT_ATOMS: atom_id res chain seq x y z
N MET A 1 -34.02 -2.95 36.24
CA MET A 1 -33.31 -2.13 35.22
C MET A 1 -31.82 -2.48 35.19
N LYS A 2 -31.44 -3.68 34.69
CA LYS A 2 -30.03 -4.16 34.65
C LYS A 2 -29.66 -4.89 33.34
N LYS A 3 -30.50 -4.81 32.30
CA LYS A 3 -30.31 -5.60 31.05
C LYS A 3 -29.98 -4.76 29.80
N PHE A 4 -29.93 -3.43 29.89
CA PHE A 4 -29.69 -2.56 28.73
C PHE A 4 -28.23 -2.11 28.55
N LEU A 5 -27.37 -2.32 29.55
CA LEU A 5 -25.95 -1.94 29.47
C LEU A 5 -25.07 -2.94 28.68
N LEU A 6 -25.59 -4.10 28.30
CA LEU A 6 -24.82 -5.12 27.56
C LEU A 6 -24.87 -4.92 26.04
N LEU A 7 -25.83 -4.15 25.50
CA LEU A 7 -26.04 -4.04 24.05
C LEU A 7 -25.20 -2.92 23.39
N PHE A 8 -24.65 -2.00 24.17
CA PHE A 8 -23.72 -0.97 23.67
C PHE A 8 -22.25 -1.39 23.74
N GLY A 9 -21.94 -2.58 24.25
CA GLY A 9 -20.57 -3.11 24.37
C GLY A 9 -20.03 -3.82 23.12
N ILE A 10 -20.84 -4.00 22.07
CA ILE A 10 -20.47 -4.79 20.87
C ILE A 10 -20.09 -3.89 19.68
N CYS A 11 -20.21 -2.56 19.79
CA CYS A 11 -19.91 -1.64 18.68
C CYS A 11 -18.51 -0.99 18.73
N SER A 12 -17.63 -1.32 19.68
CA SER A 12 -16.38 -0.57 19.91
C SER A 12 -15.08 -1.36 19.71
N VAL A 13 -15.11 -2.54 19.08
CA VAL A 13 -13.88 -3.31 18.76
C VAL A 13 -13.92 -3.86 17.33
N SER A 14 -13.80 -2.97 16.35
CA SER A 14 -13.48 -3.38 14.97
C SER A 14 -12.92 -2.25 14.10
N SER A 15 -12.38 -1.18 14.70
CA SER A 15 -11.64 -0.14 13.97
C SER A 15 -10.12 -0.37 13.93
N ALA A 16 -9.62 -1.48 14.47
CA ALA A 16 -8.22 -1.83 14.34
C ALA A 16 -8.00 -2.62 13.04
N TYR A 17 -7.37 -1.96 12.06
CA TYR A 17 -6.88 -2.49 10.77
C TYR A 17 -7.92 -2.61 9.67
N ALA A 18 -8.50 -1.47 9.35
CA ALA A 18 -8.97 -1.26 8.01
C ALA A 18 -7.74 -0.97 7.15
N GLN A 19 -7.48 -1.89 6.22
CA GLN A 19 -6.23 -2.13 5.52
C GLN A 19 -5.22 -2.82 6.43
N GLY A 20 -4.69 -3.98 6.00
CA GLY A 20 -3.87 -4.92 6.81
C GLY A 20 -2.53 -4.41 7.34
N GLY A 21 -2.46 -3.19 7.89
CA GLY A 21 -1.31 -2.55 8.49
C GLY A 21 -0.95 -1.21 7.83
N MET A 22 -0.14 -0.42 8.53
CA MET A 22 0.49 0.78 7.95
C MET A 22 1.58 0.33 6.96
N LEU A 23 1.65 0.98 5.79
CA LEU A 23 2.77 0.83 4.87
C LEU A 23 3.78 1.95 5.11
N ILE A 24 5.06 1.59 5.16
CA ILE A 24 6.18 2.52 5.30
C ILE A 24 7.10 2.27 4.10
N ILE A 25 7.35 3.32 3.31
CA ILE A 25 8.31 3.27 2.21
C ILE A 25 9.52 4.07 2.63
N GLN A 26 10.69 3.45 2.64
CA GLN A 26 11.95 4.08 3.05
C GLN A 26 12.92 4.04 1.86
N ASN A 27 13.24 5.22 1.33
CA ASN A 27 14.27 5.37 0.31
C ASN A 27 15.57 5.83 0.97
N PHE A 28 16.45 4.88 1.28
CA PHE A 28 17.76 5.12 1.88
C PHE A 28 18.84 5.45 0.85
N THR A 29 18.53 5.39 -0.45
CA THR A 29 19.50 5.75 -1.49
C THR A 29 19.83 7.25 -1.41
N THR A 30 21.00 7.63 -1.90
CA THR A 30 21.39 9.05 -2.05
C THR A 30 21.27 9.56 -3.49
N ASN A 31 21.19 8.64 -4.45
CA ASN A 31 21.33 8.95 -5.87
C ASN A 31 20.04 8.75 -6.66
N TYR A 32 19.01 8.17 -6.04
CA TYR A 32 17.82 7.74 -6.77
C TYR A 32 16.51 8.09 -6.06
N ASP A 33 15.56 8.66 -6.79
CA ASP A 33 14.19 8.85 -6.35
C ASP A 33 13.36 7.61 -6.73
N PHE A 34 12.53 7.14 -5.82
CA PHE A 34 11.60 6.06 -6.08
C PHE A 34 10.36 6.61 -6.76
N HIS A 35 10.01 6.11 -7.94
CA HIS A 35 8.74 6.38 -8.57
C HIS A 35 7.96 5.08 -8.66
N GLY A 36 6.79 5.00 -8.02
CA GLY A 36 6.07 3.75 -7.97
C GLY A 36 4.55 3.84 -7.87
N VAL A 37 3.94 2.69 -8.06
CA VAL A 37 2.50 2.45 -7.94
C VAL A 37 2.29 1.43 -6.83
N LEU A 38 1.44 1.76 -5.87
CA LEU A 38 1.11 0.88 -4.75
C LEU A 38 -0.08 0.01 -5.10
N TYR A 39 0.01 -1.25 -4.70
CA TYR A 39 -1.05 -2.22 -4.82
C TYR A 39 -1.40 -2.76 -3.44
N ALA A 40 -2.69 -2.92 -3.24
CA ALA A 40 -3.23 -3.60 -2.08
C ALA A 40 -4.41 -4.45 -2.53
N ASN A 41 -4.46 -5.69 -2.09
CA ASN A 41 -5.50 -6.62 -2.50
C ASN A 41 -5.92 -7.55 -1.37
N ASN A 42 -7.06 -8.21 -1.56
CA ASN A 42 -7.40 -9.36 -0.75
C ASN A 42 -6.50 -10.52 -1.18
N ASN A 43 -5.75 -11.12 -0.25
CA ASN A 43 -5.01 -12.38 -0.50
C ASN A 43 -5.56 -13.53 0.37
N THR A 44 -6.73 -13.36 1.00
CA THR A 44 -7.36 -14.39 1.82
C THR A 44 -8.08 -15.40 0.92
N GLY A 45 -7.88 -16.70 1.17
CA GLY A 45 -8.61 -17.77 0.48
C GLY A 45 -8.39 -17.86 -1.03
N GLY A 46 -7.28 -17.34 -1.56
CA GLY A 46 -6.99 -17.32 -3.00
C GLY A 46 -7.72 -16.23 -3.78
N GLY A 47 -8.33 -15.24 -3.13
CA GLY A 47 -8.82 -14.04 -3.81
C GLY A 47 -7.66 -13.14 -4.27
N CYS A 48 -7.91 -12.33 -5.31
CA CYS A 48 -7.04 -11.20 -5.72
C CYS A 48 -7.77 -9.87 -5.73
N TYR A 49 -9.06 -9.90 -5.39
CA TYR A 49 -9.97 -8.78 -5.45
C TYR A 49 -10.71 -8.64 -4.11
N PRO A 50 -11.09 -7.43 -3.68
CA PRO A 50 -10.83 -6.17 -4.38
C PRO A 50 -9.34 -5.85 -4.49
N LEU A 51 -8.94 -5.27 -5.63
CA LEU A 51 -7.60 -4.77 -5.89
C LEU A 51 -7.68 -3.24 -5.87
N VAL A 52 -6.81 -2.63 -5.09
CA VAL A 52 -6.70 -1.18 -4.95
C VAL A 52 -5.32 -0.78 -5.42
N VAL A 53 -5.29 0.20 -6.32
CA VAL A 53 -4.07 0.68 -6.97
C VAL A 53 -4.01 2.20 -6.79
N SER A 54 -2.87 2.74 -6.37
CA SER A 54 -2.68 4.20 -6.42
C SER A 54 -2.86 4.67 -7.87
N LYS A 55 -3.53 5.81 -8.08
CA LYS A 55 -3.93 6.21 -9.43
C LYS A 55 -2.73 6.34 -10.39
N VAL A 56 -2.77 5.56 -11.46
CA VAL A 56 -1.94 5.71 -12.68
C VAL A 56 -2.56 6.82 -13.55
N PRO A 57 -1.79 7.74 -14.16
CA PRO A 57 -0.34 7.73 -14.39
C PRO A 57 0.51 8.36 -13.28
N ASP A 58 -0.10 8.90 -12.23
CA ASP A 58 0.61 9.67 -11.20
C ASP A 58 1.35 8.72 -10.24
N ALA A 59 2.60 8.39 -10.57
CA ALA A 59 3.46 7.63 -9.68
C ALA A 59 3.69 8.39 -8.37
N ILE A 60 3.74 7.64 -7.27
CA ILE A 60 4.22 8.14 -5.99
C ILE A 60 5.72 8.36 -6.11
N ILE A 61 6.18 9.55 -5.75
CA ILE A 61 7.59 9.93 -5.79
C ILE A 61 8.10 10.00 -4.35
N ILE A 62 9.04 9.13 -3.98
CA ILE A 62 9.74 9.19 -2.68
C ILE A 62 11.20 9.58 -2.95
N PRO A 63 11.60 10.84 -2.67
CA PRO A 63 12.95 11.30 -2.89
C PRO A 63 14.02 10.50 -2.14
N ALA A 64 15.22 10.51 -2.68
CA ALA A 64 16.42 9.97 -2.05
C ALA A 64 16.56 10.46 -0.59
N GLY A 65 16.86 9.54 0.33
CA GLY A 65 17.04 9.81 1.76
C GLY A 65 15.75 10.10 2.55
N THR A 66 14.57 9.91 1.95
CA THR A 66 13.27 10.21 2.59
C THR A 66 12.39 8.98 2.80
N ALA A 67 11.26 9.16 3.49
CA ALA A 67 10.30 8.10 3.72
C ALA A 67 8.85 8.61 3.59
N ALA A 68 7.97 7.72 3.12
CA ALA A 68 6.52 7.89 3.18
C ALA A 68 5.89 6.93 4.18
N LYS A 69 4.77 7.35 4.74
CA LYS A 69 3.92 6.52 5.59
C LYS A 69 2.50 6.57 5.04
N TYR A 70 1.87 5.42 4.96
CA TYR A 70 0.49 5.27 4.55
C TYR A 70 -0.24 4.48 5.63
N GLU A 71 -0.85 5.19 6.57
CA GLU A 71 -1.61 4.59 7.68
C GLU A 71 -2.78 3.76 7.16
N ASN A 72 -3.50 4.29 6.17
CA ASN A 72 -4.52 3.64 5.36
C ASN A 72 -4.82 4.51 4.13
N TYR A 73 -5.69 4.07 3.22
CA TYR A 73 -6.06 4.82 2.02
C TYR A 73 -6.51 6.27 2.24
N LYS A 74 -7.18 6.53 3.37
CA LYS A 74 -7.78 7.83 3.68
C LYS A 74 -6.82 8.72 4.46
N ASP A 75 -6.36 8.26 5.62
CA ASP A 75 -5.66 9.11 6.58
C ASP A 75 -4.29 9.55 6.07
N GLN A 76 -3.65 8.72 5.22
CA GLN A 76 -2.41 9.06 4.51
C GLN A 76 -2.48 10.39 3.76
N TYR A 77 -3.67 10.84 3.35
CA TYR A 77 -3.81 12.09 2.59
C TYR A 77 -3.43 13.32 3.42
N ALA A 78 -3.59 13.24 4.74
CA ALA A 78 -3.26 14.33 5.66
C ALA A 78 -1.92 14.13 6.40
N THR A 79 -1.42 12.89 6.47
CA THR A 79 -0.25 12.52 7.28
C THR A 79 0.99 12.20 6.45
N SER A 80 0.83 11.73 5.21
CA SER A 80 1.95 11.41 4.32
C SER A 80 2.50 12.67 3.69
N GLY A 81 3.83 12.77 3.61
CA GLY A 81 4.50 13.77 2.75
C GLY A 81 4.26 13.55 1.26
N PHE A 82 3.74 12.36 0.88
CA PHE A 82 3.56 11.93 -0.50
C PHE A 82 2.15 11.33 -0.70
N PRO A 83 1.09 12.16 -0.56
CA PRO A 83 -0.27 11.67 -0.45
C PRO A 83 -0.85 11.21 -1.80
N VAL A 84 -1.71 10.19 -1.75
CA VAL A 84 -2.50 9.70 -2.89
C VAL A 84 -3.92 10.25 -2.81
N SER A 85 -4.33 11.05 -3.80
CA SER A 85 -5.68 11.67 -3.80
C SER A 85 -6.78 10.74 -4.32
N ILE A 86 -6.42 9.78 -5.18
CA ILE A 86 -7.35 8.87 -5.85
C ILE A 86 -6.77 7.45 -5.86
N TRP A 87 -7.64 6.48 -5.57
CA TRP A 87 -7.36 5.06 -5.64
C TRP A 87 -8.25 4.40 -6.68
N ASN A 88 -7.65 3.66 -7.61
CA ASN A 88 -8.39 2.83 -8.55
C ASN A 88 -8.75 1.51 -7.88
N VAL A 89 -10.05 1.22 -7.80
CA VAL A 89 -10.56 -0.03 -7.23
C VAL A 89 -11.10 -0.93 -8.33
N TYR A 90 -10.65 -2.17 -8.32
CA TYR A 90 -11.13 -3.25 -9.17
C TYR A 90 -11.81 -4.28 -8.27
N LEU A 91 -13.05 -4.65 -8.60
CA LEU A 91 -13.84 -5.56 -7.76
C LEU A 91 -13.81 -7.01 -8.25
N GLY A 92 -13.27 -7.25 -9.44
CA GLY A 92 -13.12 -8.59 -10.02
C GLY A 92 -12.25 -8.60 -11.26
N ALA A 93 -11.92 -9.79 -11.73
CA ALA A 93 -11.14 -9.99 -12.96
C ALA A 93 -11.86 -9.38 -14.17
N GLY A 94 -11.13 -8.60 -14.98
CA GLY A 94 -11.67 -7.91 -16.15
C GLY A 94 -12.59 -6.73 -15.85
N SER A 95 -12.82 -6.40 -14.57
CA SER A 95 -13.62 -5.22 -14.20
C SER A 95 -12.88 -3.93 -14.57
N ALA A 96 -13.62 -2.90 -14.99
CA ALA A 96 -13.06 -1.58 -15.21
C ALA A 96 -12.62 -0.96 -13.87
N ALA A 97 -11.59 -0.11 -13.91
CA ALA A 97 -11.17 0.66 -12.76
C ALA A 97 -12.33 1.55 -12.29
N SER A 98 -12.63 1.52 -10.98
CA SER A 98 -13.53 2.46 -10.32
C SER A 98 -12.68 3.45 -9.52
N PRO A 99 -12.42 4.67 -10.02
CA PRO A 99 -11.64 5.67 -9.30
C PRO A 99 -12.43 6.13 -8.07
N ARG A 100 -11.78 6.15 -6.92
CA ARG A 100 -12.35 6.59 -5.65
C ARG A 100 -11.42 7.61 -5.02
N ALA A 101 -11.96 8.75 -4.63
CA ALA A 101 -11.21 9.73 -3.86
C ALA A 101 -10.74 9.14 -2.53
N TRP A 102 -9.62 9.63 -2.00
CA TRP A 102 -9.03 9.20 -0.72
C TRP A 102 -10.05 9.17 0.44
N ASN A 103 -11.05 10.06 0.44
CA ASN A 103 -12.07 10.17 1.47
C ASN A 103 -13.33 9.32 1.23
N HIS A 104 -13.38 8.52 0.17
CA HIS A 104 -14.53 7.68 -0.16
C HIS A 104 -14.82 6.67 0.97
N GLY A 105 -16.08 6.54 1.39
CA GLY A 105 -16.46 5.78 2.60
C GLY A 105 -16.05 4.30 2.60
N SER A 106 -15.92 3.66 1.44
CA SER A 106 -15.44 2.28 1.35
C SER A 106 -13.93 2.12 1.53
N LEU A 107 -13.15 3.19 1.37
CA LEU A 107 -11.70 3.27 1.60
C LEU A 107 -11.34 3.78 3.00
N ALA A 108 -12.28 4.48 3.65
CA ALA A 108 -12.12 4.94 5.03
C ALA A 108 -11.89 3.76 5.99
N PRO A 109 -11.30 4.01 7.16
CA PRO A 109 -11.19 2.99 8.19
C PRO A 109 -12.56 2.39 8.55
N GLY A 110 -12.66 1.06 8.55
CA GLY A 110 -13.89 0.28 8.75
C GLY A 110 -14.67 0.05 7.45
N GLY A 111 -14.28 0.68 6.34
CA GLY A 111 -14.91 0.53 5.03
C GLY A 111 -14.71 -0.86 4.42
N VAL A 112 -15.66 -1.29 3.59
CA VAL A 112 -15.66 -2.64 3.00
C VAL A 112 -14.42 -2.98 2.16
N ILE A 113 -13.84 -2.02 1.44
CA ILE A 113 -12.60 -2.29 0.69
C ILE A 113 -11.44 -2.35 1.67
N SER A 114 -11.32 -1.35 2.55
CA SER A 114 -10.27 -1.27 3.54
C SER A 114 -10.17 -2.55 4.39
N ASN A 115 -11.27 -3.06 4.91
CA ASN A 115 -11.28 -4.30 5.72
C ASN A 115 -10.93 -5.59 4.94
N ASN A 116 -10.97 -5.55 3.60
CA ASN A 116 -10.76 -6.73 2.77
C ASN A 116 -9.47 -6.64 1.94
N THR A 117 -8.62 -5.65 2.17
CA THR A 117 -7.35 -5.52 1.46
C THR A 117 -6.17 -5.36 2.41
N LYS A 118 -5.01 -5.78 1.94
CA LYS A 118 -3.71 -5.49 2.57
C LYS A 118 -2.73 -5.02 1.51
N TRP A 119 -1.76 -4.20 1.90
CA TRP A 119 -0.64 -3.85 1.04
C TRP A 119 0.04 -5.12 0.56
N SER A 120 0.34 -5.18 -0.73
CA SER A 120 0.74 -6.45 -1.33
C SER A 120 1.92 -6.35 -2.26
N MET A 121 2.03 -5.27 -3.03
CA MET A 121 3.22 -5.01 -3.84
C MET A 121 3.32 -3.54 -4.20
N ALA A 122 4.51 -3.15 -4.67
CA ALA A 122 4.72 -1.95 -5.43
C ALA A 122 5.35 -2.30 -6.78
N LYS A 123 4.93 -1.60 -7.83
CA LYS A 123 5.67 -1.54 -9.09
C LYS A 123 6.47 -0.26 -9.08
N PHE A 124 7.76 -0.31 -9.39
CA PHE A 124 8.63 0.85 -9.28
C PHE A 124 9.64 0.98 -10.41
N GLN A 125 10.09 2.21 -10.59
CA GLN A 125 11.20 2.62 -11.43
C GLN A 125 11.99 3.66 -10.63
N MET A 126 13.29 3.46 -10.49
CA MET A 126 14.16 4.46 -9.87
C MET A 126 14.51 5.54 -10.90
N TYR A 127 14.65 6.78 -10.45
CA TYR A 127 15.04 7.93 -11.24
C TYR A 127 16.27 8.57 -10.62
N HIS A 128 17.18 9.17 -11.39
CA HIS A 128 18.27 9.94 -10.79
C HIS A 128 17.69 11.08 -9.94
N ALA A 129 18.21 11.21 -8.71
CA ALA A 129 17.64 12.10 -7.70
C ALA A 129 17.44 13.53 -8.21
N GLY A 130 16.23 14.06 -8.03
CA GLY A 130 15.85 15.41 -8.47
C GLY A 130 15.63 15.55 -9.98
N THR A 131 15.60 14.45 -10.74
CA THR A 131 15.45 14.48 -12.21
C THR A 131 14.30 13.60 -12.69
N SER A 132 13.93 13.75 -13.97
CA SER A 132 13.00 12.85 -14.66
C SER A 132 13.71 11.79 -15.50
N VAL A 133 14.99 11.51 -15.24
CA VAL A 133 15.78 10.51 -15.98
C VAL A 133 15.73 9.16 -15.25
N PRO A 134 15.13 8.10 -15.85
CA PRO A 134 15.02 6.80 -15.21
C PRO A 134 16.36 6.04 -15.19
N GLU A 135 16.63 5.33 -14.10
CA GLU A 135 17.70 4.34 -14.01
C GLU A 135 17.25 3.02 -14.65
N THR A 136 17.76 2.73 -15.84
CA THR A 136 17.23 1.66 -16.71
C THR A 136 17.26 0.28 -16.04
N TYR A 137 18.17 0.06 -15.10
CA TYR A 137 18.39 -1.25 -14.51
C TYR A 137 17.99 -1.36 -13.04
N PHE A 138 17.38 -0.33 -12.46
CA PHE A 138 16.84 -0.37 -11.10
C PHE A 138 15.33 -0.10 -11.13
N ASN A 139 14.58 -1.14 -11.47
CA ASN A 139 13.13 -1.14 -11.56
C ASN A 139 12.57 -2.54 -11.34
N GLY A 140 11.25 -2.66 -11.18
CA GLY A 140 10.57 -3.94 -11.14
C GLY A 140 9.32 -3.93 -10.27
N ASP A 141 8.82 -5.13 -10.01
CA ASP A 141 7.74 -5.39 -9.06
C ASP A 141 8.36 -5.97 -7.78
N VAL A 142 7.95 -5.46 -6.61
CA VAL A 142 8.43 -5.94 -5.31
C VAL A 142 7.26 -6.06 -4.34
N GLY A 143 7.14 -7.19 -3.63
CA GLY A 143 5.97 -7.46 -2.80
C GLY A 143 5.93 -8.82 -2.14
N GLU A 144 4.79 -9.11 -1.52
CA GLU A 144 4.45 -10.40 -0.89
C GLU A 144 3.14 -10.96 -1.49
N THR A 145 2.89 -10.73 -2.78
CA THR A 145 1.78 -11.36 -3.50
C THR A 145 2.11 -12.81 -3.88
N ALA A 146 1.16 -13.71 -3.66
CA ALA A 146 1.27 -15.13 -3.94
C ALA A 146 0.17 -15.59 -4.91
N PRO A 147 0.31 -16.78 -5.55
CA PRO A 147 -0.72 -17.33 -6.41
C PRO A 147 -2.07 -17.45 -5.66
N PRO A 148 -3.22 -17.20 -6.33
CA PRO A 148 -3.39 -17.04 -7.77
C PRO A 148 -3.21 -15.60 -8.30
N CYS A 149 -2.72 -14.68 -7.47
CA CYS A 149 -2.49 -13.29 -7.86
C CYS A 149 -1.15 -13.11 -8.57
N ASN A 150 -0.94 -11.96 -9.21
CA ASN A 150 0.37 -11.62 -9.77
C ASN A 150 1.43 -11.71 -8.68
N THR A 151 2.37 -12.63 -8.83
CA THR A 151 3.46 -12.85 -7.88
C THR A 151 4.55 -11.83 -8.09
N ALA A 152 4.91 -11.09 -7.04
CA ALA A 152 6.09 -10.23 -7.01
C ALA A 152 7.12 -10.83 -6.04
N PRO A 153 8.43 -10.80 -6.37
CA PRO A 153 9.46 -11.18 -5.41
C PRO A 153 9.47 -10.20 -4.23
N ASN A 154 9.80 -10.68 -3.04
CA ASN A 154 9.95 -9.83 -1.86
C ASN A 154 11.28 -9.06 -1.85
N VAL A 155 12.22 -9.39 -2.74
CA VAL A 155 13.48 -8.67 -2.91
C VAL A 155 13.80 -8.53 -4.39
N VAL A 156 14.16 -7.32 -4.81
CA VAL A 156 14.77 -7.02 -6.10
C VAL A 156 16.19 -6.54 -5.83
N THR A 157 17.19 -7.20 -6.42
CA THR A 157 18.61 -6.85 -6.26
C THR A 157 19.20 -6.57 -7.64
N THR A 158 19.89 -5.45 -7.77
CA THR A 158 20.55 -5.01 -8.99
C THR A 158 21.96 -4.53 -8.64
N SER A 159 22.81 -4.21 -9.63
CA SER A 159 24.11 -3.59 -9.32
C SER A 159 24.02 -2.13 -8.86
N TRP A 160 22.82 -1.53 -8.87
CA TRP A 160 22.58 -0.13 -8.49
C TRP A 160 21.90 0.00 -7.13
N GLY A 161 21.40 -1.09 -6.56
CA GLY A 161 20.76 -1.11 -5.25
C GLY A 161 19.85 -2.32 -5.03
N ASN A 162 19.14 -2.30 -3.91
CA ASN A 162 18.13 -3.30 -3.57
C ASN A 162 16.81 -2.67 -3.12
N ALA A 163 15.71 -3.31 -3.49
CA ALA A 163 14.39 -3.05 -2.94
C ALA A 163 13.92 -4.30 -2.20
N SER A 164 13.41 -4.14 -0.99
CA SER A 164 12.92 -5.25 -0.17
C SER A 164 11.56 -4.92 0.41
N TRP A 165 10.66 -5.89 0.36
CA TRP A 165 9.32 -5.82 0.91
C TRP A 165 9.17 -6.86 2.00
N PHE A 166 8.68 -6.44 3.16
CA PHE A 166 8.41 -7.37 4.27
C PHE A 166 7.35 -6.84 5.21
N THR A 167 6.65 -7.75 5.88
CA THR A 167 5.64 -7.40 6.88
C THR A 167 6.06 -7.84 8.29
N ILE A 168 6.06 -6.91 9.25
CA ILE A 168 6.31 -7.16 10.67
C ILE A 168 4.98 -7.07 11.42
N THR A 169 4.69 -8.09 12.23
CA THR A 169 3.57 -8.06 13.18
C THR A 169 4.11 -7.97 14.60
N SER A 170 3.68 -6.96 15.36
CA SER A 170 4.06 -6.75 16.76
C SER A 170 2.83 -6.55 17.62
N GLY A 171 2.50 -7.59 18.40
CA GLY A 171 1.24 -7.66 19.12
C GLY A 171 0.06 -7.65 18.15
N THR A 172 -0.81 -6.65 18.27
CA THR A 172 -1.92 -6.46 17.33
C THR A 172 -1.54 -5.61 16.11
N ASN A 173 -0.41 -4.91 16.13
CA ASN A 173 -0.03 -3.98 15.06
C ASN A 173 0.65 -4.71 13.91
N VAL A 174 0.26 -4.37 12.69
CA VAL A 174 0.90 -4.86 11.46
C VAL A 174 1.54 -3.67 10.73
N TYR A 175 2.81 -3.84 10.34
CA TYR A 175 3.57 -2.86 9.58
C TYR A 175 4.16 -3.53 8.35
N THR A 176 3.90 -2.97 7.19
CA THR A 176 4.52 -3.38 5.94
C THR A 176 5.58 -2.37 5.55
N TYR A 177 6.75 -2.85 5.18
CA TYR A 177 7.89 -2.03 4.80
C TYR A 177 8.25 -2.27 3.34
N LEU A 178 8.55 -1.19 2.63
CA LEU A 178 9.30 -1.20 1.38
C LEU A 178 10.59 -0.41 1.60
N ASN A 179 11.71 -1.12 1.70
CA ASN A 179 13.02 -0.53 1.93
C ASN A 179 13.84 -0.56 0.64
N ILE A 180 14.34 0.60 0.25
CA ILE A 180 15.14 0.81 -0.96
C ILE A 180 16.50 1.33 -0.52
N GLN A 181 17.58 0.70 -0.98
CA GLN A 181 18.96 0.96 -0.56
C GLN A 181 19.90 0.95 -1.76
#